data_AF-A0A7S1B765-F1
#
_entry.id   AF-A0A7S1B765-F1
#
_cell.length_a   1.000
_cell.length_b   1.000
_cell.length_c   1.000
_cell.angle_alpha   90.00
_cell.angle_beta   90.00
_cell.angle_gamma   90.00
#
_symmetry.space_group_name_H-M   'P 1'
#
loop_
_entity.id
_entity.type
_entity.pdbx_description
1 polymer ?
#
loop_
_entity_poly.entity_id
_entity_poly.type
_entity_poly.pdbx_seq_one_letter_code
_entity_poly.pdbx_strand_id
1 'polypeptide(L)'
;VDLAKDEEELKTIEGRLKKINPQAPILRCNYSKIHPKEILNVGAFDLKRVLEFEPEFLDDPDAEHQHDSRVQSTSVKVSEEVNIAMLENWIERLITQDGANLYRYKGVMAVKGMDQKFVFQGVGMLFTGNFEGKWKPDEKRDSRFVFIGKDLDIEFLKAGFRACVVTGNKLRFEVGTKVEANTGKWIEGTIMKQWDDGNAYLIKLDDGSGLECWAPIDTNHYVRPRTIA
;
A
#
# COMPACT_ATOMS: atom_id res chain seq x y z
N VAL A 1 -3.40 -17.96 11.78
CA VAL A 1 -3.70 -17.61 13.19
C VAL A 1 -3.17 -16.25 13.59
N ASP A 2 -2.47 -15.55 12.71
CA ASP A 2 -1.52 -14.47 13.04
C ASP A 2 -2.18 -13.16 13.51
N LEU A 3 -3.48 -13.04 13.35
CA LEU A 3 -4.27 -11.85 13.68
C LEU A 3 -5.38 -12.13 14.71
N ALA A 4 -5.53 -13.38 15.15
CA ALA A 4 -6.47 -13.70 16.22
C ALA A 4 -5.86 -13.34 17.57
N LYS A 5 -6.65 -12.73 18.45
CA LYS A 5 -6.17 -12.19 19.73
C LYS A 5 -5.93 -13.29 20.75
N ASP A 6 -6.72 -14.35 20.71
CA ASP A 6 -6.62 -15.50 21.62
C ASP A 6 -7.19 -16.79 21.02
N GLU A 7 -7.05 -17.89 21.77
CA GLU A 7 -7.47 -19.23 21.38
C GLU A 7 -9.00 -19.40 21.37
N GLU A 8 -9.75 -18.59 22.12
CA GLU A 8 -11.20 -18.63 22.17
C GLU A 8 -11.83 -17.99 20.92
N GLU A 9 -11.23 -16.91 20.43
CA GLU A 9 -11.57 -16.31 19.13
C GLU A 9 -11.35 -17.30 17.99
N LEU A 10 -10.22 -18.04 18.02
CA LEU A 10 -9.94 -19.09 17.04
C LEU A 10 -11.00 -20.20 17.06
N LYS A 11 -11.35 -20.73 18.24
CA LYS A 11 -12.42 -21.74 18.34
C LYS A 11 -13.77 -21.23 17.83
N THR A 12 -14.08 -19.96 18.09
CA THR A 12 -15.31 -19.33 17.59
C THR A 12 -15.33 -19.27 16.07
N ILE A 13 -14.21 -18.87 15.45
CA ILE A 13 -14.06 -18.83 14.00
C ILE A 13 -14.13 -20.25 13.41
N GLU A 14 -13.42 -21.21 13.99
CA GLU A 14 -13.44 -22.60 13.53
C GLU A 14 -14.83 -23.23 13.64
N GLY A 15 -15.56 -22.94 14.71
CA GLY A 15 -16.96 -23.36 14.87
C GLY A 15 -17.87 -22.79 13.79
N ARG A 16 -17.65 -21.53 13.38
CA ARG A 16 -18.38 -20.92 12.25
C ARG A 16 -18.00 -21.56 10.93
N LEU A 17 -16.71 -21.80 10.67
CA LEU A 17 -16.22 -22.43 9.45
C LEU A 17 -16.78 -23.85 9.29
N LYS A 18 -16.83 -24.64 10.37
CA LYS A 18 -17.44 -25.98 10.35
C LYS A 18 -18.94 -25.96 10.09
N LYS A 19 -19.66 -24.90 10.48
CA LYS A 19 -21.09 -24.75 10.12
C LYS A 19 -21.30 -24.46 8.64
N ILE A 20 -20.34 -23.78 7.99
CA ILE A 20 -20.39 -23.46 6.56
C ILE A 20 -20.03 -24.69 5.73
N ASN A 21 -18.92 -25.35 6.05
CA ASN A 21 -18.49 -26.57 5.38
C ASN A 21 -17.98 -27.59 6.41
N PRO A 22 -18.85 -28.48 6.90
CA PRO A 22 -18.50 -29.48 7.90
C PRO A 22 -17.41 -30.46 7.45
N GLN A 23 -17.25 -30.64 6.14
CA GLN A 23 -16.37 -31.66 5.55
C GLN A 23 -14.99 -31.12 5.20
N ALA A 24 -14.82 -29.79 5.11
CA ALA A 24 -13.54 -29.19 4.81
C ALA A 24 -12.57 -29.32 6.01
N PRO A 25 -11.35 -29.85 5.80
CA PRO A 25 -10.34 -29.85 6.85
C PRO A 25 -9.91 -28.41 7.16
N ILE A 26 -9.84 -28.07 8.45
CA ILE A 26 -9.36 -26.77 8.90
C ILE A 26 -7.90 -26.91 9.31
N LEU A 27 -7.03 -26.20 8.59
CA LEU A 27 -5.58 -26.23 8.81
C LEU A 27 -5.15 -24.88 9.37
N ARG A 28 -4.70 -24.87 10.64
CA ARG A 28 -4.12 -23.68 11.24
C ARG A 28 -2.71 -23.49 10.69
N CYS A 29 -2.44 -22.32 10.11
CA CYS A 29 -1.10 -21.94 9.69
C CYS A 29 -0.71 -20.57 10.25
N ASN A 30 0.59 -20.40 10.45
CA ASN A 30 1.20 -19.16 10.90
C ASN A 30 2.26 -18.71 9.89
N TYR A 31 2.16 -17.49 9.36
CA TYR A 31 2.94 -16.97 8.24
C TYR A 31 2.95 -17.90 7.01
N SER A 32 1.82 -18.50 6.68
CA SER A 32 1.69 -19.48 5.58
C SER A 32 2.64 -20.69 5.70
N LYS A 33 3.19 -20.96 6.89
CA LYS A 33 3.98 -22.16 7.14
C LYS A 33 3.06 -23.36 7.23
N ILE A 34 3.05 -24.15 6.18
CA ILE A 34 2.34 -25.42 6.10
C ILE A 34 3.06 -26.32 5.11
N HIS A 35 3.00 -27.63 5.33
CA HIS A 35 3.68 -28.57 4.46
C HIS A 35 2.99 -28.59 3.08
N PRO A 36 3.71 -28.49 1.95
CA PRO A 36 3.08 -28.41 0.61
C PRO A 36 2.11 -29.55 0.27
N LYS A 37 2.32 -30.74 0.85
CA LYS A 37 1.39 -31.89 0.70
C LYS A 37 -0.01 -31.65 1.25
N GLU A 38 -0.17 -30.72 2.19
CA GLU A 38 -1.47 -30.37 2.76
C GLU A 38 -2.28 -29.43 1.84
N ILE A 39 -1.64 -28.86 0.80
CA ILE A 39 -2.26 -27.94 -0.16
C ILE A 39 -2.31 -28.55 -1.57
N LEU A 40 -1.27 -29.30 -1.95
CA LEU A 40 -1.14 -29.90 -3.29
C LEU A 40 -1.70 -31.33 -3.29
N ASN A 41 -2.37 -31.70 -4.39
CA ASN A 41 -2.98 -33.03 -4.59
C ASN A 41 -4.01 -33.44 -3.52
N VAL A 42 -4.72 -32.48 -2.93
CA VAL A 42 -5.76 -32.73 -1.90
C VAL A 42 -7.01 -33.46 -2.40
N GLY A 43 -7.09 -33.78 -3.69
CA GLY A 43 -8.21 -34.54 -4.27
C GLY A 43 -9.57 -33.83 -4.19
N ALA A 44 -9.58 -32.51 -3.96
CA ALA A 44 -10.81 -31.71 -3.80
C ALA A 44 -11.65 -31.60 -5.10
N PHE A 45 -11.07 -31.94 -6.25
CA PHE A 45 -11.69 -31.96 -7.57
C PHE A 45 -11.70 -33.38 -8.17
N ASP A 46 -11.81 -34.42 -7.35
CA ASP A 46 -12.09 -35.76 -7.87
C ASP A 46 -13.54 -35.81 -8.37
N LEU A 47 -13.71 -35.87 -9.68
CA LEU A 47 -15.02 -35.87 -10.34
C LEU A 47 -15.95 -36.96 -9.79
N LYS A 48 -15.41 -38.13 -9.38
CA LYS A 48 -16.24 -39.18 -8.76
C LYS A 48 -16.82 -38.73 -7.43
N ARG A 49 -16.00 -38.08 -6.61
CA ARG A 49 -16.43 -37.54 -5.31
C ARG A 49 -17.41 -36.39 -5.47
N VAL A 50 -17.17 -35.49 -6.43
CA VAL A 50 -18.10 -34.39 -6.74
C VAL A 50 -19.46 -34.94 -7.18
N LEU A 51 -19.50 -35.93 -8.07
CA LEU A 51 -20.74 -36.58 -8.54
C LEU A 51 -21.45 -37.41 -7.46
N GLU A 52 -20.73 -37.94 -6.46
CA GLU A 52 -21.33 -38.63 -5.30
C GLU A 52 -22.09 -37.64 -4.37
N PHE A 53 -21.64 -36.39 -4.29
CA PHE A 53 -22.24 -35.35 -3.45
C PHE A 53 -23.26 -34.49 -4.20
N GLU A 54 -22.98 -34.16 -5.47
CA GLU A 54 -23.82 -33.36 -6.36
C GLU A 54 -23.96 -34.13 -7.69
N PRO A 55 -24.95 -35.04 -7.79
CA PRO A 55 -25.16 -35.86 -8.98
C PRO A 55 -25.46 -35.02 -10.23
N GLU A 56 -26.11 -33.88 -10.02
CA GLU A 56 -26.52 -32.91 -11.06
C GLU A 56 -25.40 -31.91 -11.41
N PHE A 57 -24.18 -32.06 -10.87
CA PHE A 57 -23.05 -31.15 -11.09
C PHE A 57 -22.69 -30.93 -12.56
N LEU A 58 -23.00 -31.91 -13.43
CA LEU A 58 -22.77 -31.83 -14.88
C LEU A 58 -24.04 -31.48 -15.67
N ASP A 59 -25.20 -31.44 -15.01
CA ASP A 59 -26.51 -31.28 -15.62
C ASP A 59 -26.99 -29.82 -15.61
N ASP A 60 -26.24 -28.92 -14.95
CA ASP A 60 -26.52 -27.48 -14.93
C ASP A 60 -25.54 -26.71 -15.85
N PRO A 61 -25.91 -26.42 -17.11
CA PRO A 61 -25.12 -25.55 -17.99
C PRO A 61 -25.09 -24.09 -17.51
N ASP A 62 -25.93 -23.73 -16.54
CA ASP A 62 -26.06 -22.40 -15.93
C ASP A 62 -25.55 -22.35 -14.48
N ALA A 63 -24.78 -23.36 -14.02
CA ALA A 63 -23.90 -23.23 -12.85
C ALA A 63 -22.74 -22.29 -13.17
N GLU A 64 -23.09 -21.07 -13.61
CA GLU A 64 -22.20 -20.00 -13.94
C GLU A 64 -21.35 -19.71 -12.72
N HIS A 65 -20.04 -19.85 -12.90
CA HIS A 65 -19.08 -19.06 -12.14
C HIS A 65 -19.41 -17.58 -12.37
N GLN A 66 -20.36 -17.04 -11.62
CA GLN A 66 -20.71 -15.63 -11.64
C GLN A 66 -19.52 -14.87 -11.04
N HIS A 67 -18.56 -14.54 -11.89
CA HIS A 67 -17.67 -13.44 -11.62
C HIS A 67 -18.54 -12.19 -11.55
N ASP A 68 -18.69 -11.60 -10.36
CA ASP A 68 -19.29 -10.28 -10.23
C ASP A 68 -18.47 -9.34 -11.13
N SER A 69 -19.03 -8.98 -12.28
CA SER A 69 -18.36 -8.22 -13.35
C SER A 69 -17.95 -6.82 -12.90
N ARG A 70 -18.42 -6.38 -11.73
CA ARG A 70 -18.01 -5.13 -11.07
C ARG A 70 -16.68 -5.24 -10.35
N VAL A 71 -16.21 -6.46 -10.06
CA VAL A 71 -14.89 -6.67 -9.44
C VAL A 71 -13.82 -6.49 -10.50
N GLN A 72 -12.99 -5.48 -10.31
CA GLN A 72 -11.96 -5.06 -11.24
C GLN A 72 -10.60 -5.08 -10.54
N SER A 73 -9.55 -5.17 -11.36
CA SER A 73 -8.18 -4.94 -10.91
C SER A 73 -7.53 -3.89 -11.78
N THR A 74 -6.74 -3.02 -11.17
CA THR A 74 -5.92 -2.03 -11.88
C THR A 74 -4.52 -2.08 -11.34
N SER A 75 -3.55 -1.90 -12.23
CA SER A 75 -2.14 -1.81 -11.87
C SER A 75 -1.51 -0.64 -12.59
N VAL A 76 -0.52 -0.04 -11.94
CA VAL A 76 0.30 1.00 -12.54
C VAL A 76 1.74 0.67 -12.27
N LYS A 77 2.56 0.93 -13.29
CA LYS A 77 4.01 0.84 -13.22
C LYS A 77 4.58 2.13 -13.81
N VAL A 78 5.48 2.75 -13.06
CA VAL A 78 6.27 3.91 -13.49
C VAL A 78 7.74 3.62 -13.16
N SER A 79 8.66 4.18 -13.94
CA SER A 79 10.11 3.99 -13.72
C SER A 79 10.71 5.11 -12.87
N GLU A 80 9.86 6.04 -12.45
CA GLU A 80 10.21 7.19 -11.64
C GLU A 80 10.04 6.92 -10.14
N GLU A 81 10.72 7.75 -9.36
CA GLU A 81 10.63 7.76 -7.91
C GLU A 81 9.39 8.54 -7.45
N VAL A 82 8.86 8.19 -6.28
CA VAL A 82 7.69 8.86 -5.67
C VAL A 82 8.08 9.62 -4.41
N ASN A 83 7.30 10.64 -4.08
CA ASN A 83 7.32 11.26 -2.76
C ASN A 83 6.45 10.44 -1.80
N ILE A 84 7.02 9.94 -0.71
CA ILE A 84 6.33 9.03 0.21
C ILE A 84 5.17 9.72 0.94
N ALA A 85 5.33 10.96 1.38
CA ALA A 85 4.28 11.69 2.07
C ALA A 85 3.08 11.96 1.16
N MET A 86 3.31 12.26 -0.13
CA MET A 86 2.22 12.39 -1.11
C MET A 86 1.48 11.06 -1.31
N LEU A 87 2.23 9.96 -1.40
CA LEU A 87 1.69 8.61 -1.56
C LEU A 87 0.83 8.21 -0.36
N GLU A 88 1.34 8.35 0.86
CA GLU A 88 0.62 8.00 2.09
C GLU A 88 -0.66 8.83 2.26
N ASN A 89 -0.57 10.15 2.08
CA ASN A 89 -1.74 11.04 2.11
C ASN A 89 -2.80 10.65 1.06
N TRP A 90 -2.37 10.23 -0.13
CA TRP A 90 -3.29 9.76 -1.17
C TRP A 90 -3.94 8.43 -0.81
N ILE A 91 -3.18 7.46 -0.29
CA ILE A 91 -3.71 6.15 0.11
C ILE A 91 -4.68 6.29 1.30
N GLU A 92 -4.37 7.13 2.28
CA GLU A 92 -5.26 7.40 3.43
C GLU A 92 -6.60 7.97 2.97
N ARG A 93 -6.57 8.93 2.04
CA ARG A 93 -7.79 9.48 1.42
C ARG A 93 -8.56 8.43 0.66
N LEU A 94 -7.88 7.61 -0.14
CA LEU A 94 -8.50 6.53 -0.90
C LEU A 94 -9.20 5.52 0.02
N ILE A 95 -8.56 5.11 1.12
CA ILE A 95 -9.15 4.19 2.09
C ILE A 95 -10.36 4.81 2.81
N THR A 96 -10.26 6.08 3.17
CA THR A 96 -11.34 6.79 3.86
C THR A 96 -12.57 6.96 2.97
N GLN A 97 -12.36 7.20 1.67
CA GLN A 97 -13.44 7.45 0.71
C GLN A 97 -14.02 6.15 0.12
N ASP A 98 -13.17 5.17 -0.20
CA ASP A 98 -13.54 4.01 -1.01
C ASP A 98 -13.07 2.66 -0.41
N GLY A 99 -12.60 2.65 0.84
CA GLY A 99 -12.05 1.45 1.48
C GLY A 99 -13.02 0.26 1.59
N ALA A 100 -14.32 0.49 1.52
CA ALA A 100 -15.34 -0.57 1.49
C ALA A 100 -15.34 -1.36 0.16
N ASN A 101 -14.93 -0.71 -0.93
CA ASN A 101 -14.86 -1.29 -2.26
C ASN A 101 -13.46 -1.83 -2.59
N LEU A 102 -12.44 -1.44 -1.82
CA LEU A 102 -11.10 -2.00 -1.92
C LEU A 102 -11.05 -3.38 -1.27
N TYR A 103 -10.75 -4.42 -2.03
CA TYR A 103 -10.60 -5.77 -1.47
C TYR A 103 -9.16 -6.05 -1.09
N ARG A 104 -8.23 -5.71 -1.98
CA ARG A 104 -6.80 -5.92 -1.73
C ARG A 104 -5.96 -4.98 -2.56
N TYR A 105 -4.86 -4.53 -1.99
CA TYR A 105 -3.87 -3.79 -2.74
C TYR A 105 -2.47 -4.01 -2.19
N LYS A 106 -1.49 -3.85 -3.08
CA LYS A 106 -0.07 -4.00 -2.77
C LYS A 106 0.75 -3.08 -3.65
N GLY A 107 1.84 -2.56 -3.12
CA GLY A 107 2.79 -1.77 -3.88
C GLY A 107 4.22 -1.95 -3.43
N VAL A 108 5.13 -1.76 -4.37
CA VAL A 108 6.57 -1.61 -4.15
C VAL A 108 6.99 -0.31 -4.83
N MET A 109 7.55 0.61 -4.06
CA MET A 109 7.82 1.97 -4.49
C MET A 109 9.31 2.28 -4.38
N ALA A 110 9.82 2.95 -5.42
CA ALA A 110 11.09 3.64 -5.34
C ALA A 110 10.82 5.03 -4.75
N VAL A 111 11.21 5.24 -3.49
CA VAL A 111 11.04 6.53 -2.82
C VAL A 111 12.25 7.41 -3.10
N LYS A 112 12.01 8.66 -3.47
CA LYS A 112 13.08 9.62 -3.74
C LYS A 112 13.84 9.92 -2.45
N GLY A 113 15.17 9.84 -2.49
CA GLY A 113 16.01 10.04 -1.29
C GLY A 113 16.20 8.81 -0.41
N MET A 114 15.65 7.66 -0.80
CA MET A 114 15.74 6.40 -0.05
C MET A 114 16.40 5.29 -0.88
N ASP A 115 17.36 4.57 -0.27
CA ASP A 115 17.99 3.39 -0.89
C ASP A 115 17.21 2.09 -0.65
N GLN A 116 16.21 2.13 0.24
CA GLN A 116 15.30 1.03 0.54
C GLN A 116 14.05 1.04 -0.35
N LYS A 117 13.42 -0.13 -0.50
CA LYS A 117 12.11 -0.25 -1.14
C LYS A 117 11.05 0.10 -0.12
N PHE A 118 10.11 0.96 -0.48
CA PHE A 118 8.92 1.11 0.33
C PHE A 118 7.88 0.09 -0.16
N VAL A 119 7.53 -0.85 0.71
CA VAL A 119 6.59 -1.93 0.40
C VAL A 119 5.34 -1.69 1.24
N PHE A 120 4.19 -1.68 0.58
CA PHE A 120 2.91 -1.59 1.27
C PHE A 120 1.93 -2.65 0.81
N GLN A 121 0.99 -2.96 1.68
CA GLN A 121 -0.14 -3.83 1.39
C GLN A 121 -1.35 -3.45 2.23
N GLY A 122 -2.53 -3.83 1.74
CA GLY A 122 -3.75 -3.68 2.50
C GLY A 122 -4.88 -4.56 2.02
N VAL A 123 -5.88 -4.69 2.88
CA VAL A 123 -7.10 -5.50 2.71
C VAL A 123 -8.25 -4.70 3.30
N GLY A 124 -9.23 -4.33 2.48
CA GLY A 124 -10.28 -3.41 2.92
C GLY A 124 -9.70 -2.08 3.37
N MET A 125 -10.08 -1.70 4.59
CA MET A 125 -9.66 -0.46 5.23
C MET A 125 -8.29 -0.55 5.93
N LEU A 126 -7.67 -1.73 5.97
CA LEU A 126 -6.39 -1.93 6.66
C LEU A 126 -5.24 -1.66 5.71
N PHE A 127 -4.38 -0.70 6.08
CA PHE A 127 -3.14 -0.36 5.39
C PHE A 127 -1.91 -0.66 6.25
N THR A 128 -0.85 -1.14 5.62
CA THR A 128 0.47 -1.28 6.25
C THR A 128 1.55 -0.99 5.20
N GLY A 129 2.49 -0.11 5.53
CA GLY A 129 3.64 0.23 4.68
C GLY A 129 4.92 0.29 5.50
N ASN A 130 6.02 -0.25 4.99
CA ASN A 130 7.33 -0.25 5.63
C ASN A 130 8.46 -0.16 4.59
N PHE A 131 9.63 0.31 5.02
CA PHE A 131 10.84 0.20 4.21
C PHE A 131 11.49 -1.18 4.39
N GLU A 132 11.64 -1.92 3.30
CA GLU A 132 12.10 -3.30 3.30
C GLU A 132 13.16 -3.53 2.22
N GLY A 133 14.35 -3.97 2.64
CA GLY A 133 15.44 -4.33 1.73
C GLY A 133 15.99 -3.14 0.93
N LYS A 134 17.29 -3.18 0.66
CA LYS A 134 17.92 -2.18 -0.22
C LYS A 134 17.70 -2.56 -1.68
N TRP A 135 17.61 -1.56 -2.54
CA TRP A 135 17.75 -1.76 -3.99
C TRP A 135 19.16 -2.28 -4.29
N LYS A 136 19.28 -3.28 -5.18
CA LYS A 136 20.61 -3.71 -5.66
C LYS A 136 21.19 -2.66 -6.62
N PRO A 137 22.52 -2.56 -6.79
CA PRO A 137 23.14 -1.58 -7.67
C PRO A 137 22.60 -1.58 -9.11
N ASP A 138 22.32 -2.76 -9.67
CA ASP A 138 21.82 -2.92 -11.05
C ASP A 138 20.30 -3.13 -11.13
N GLU A 139 19.58 -3.02 -10.00
CA GLU A 139 18.14 -3.23 -9.98
C GLU A 139 17.41 -1.97 -10.44
N LYS A 140 16.51 -2.11 -11.42
CA LYS A 140 15.64 -1.01 -11.84
C LYS A 140 14.72 -0.59 -10.69
N ARG A 141 14.85 0.65 -10.26
CA ARG A 141 14.05 1.28 -9.20
C ARG A 141 12.69 1.73 -9.75
N ASP A 142 11.87 0.76 -10.15
CA ASP A 142 10.52 1.02 -10.65
C ASP A 142 9.51 1.05 -9.48
N SER A 143 8.52 1.94 -9.59
CA SER A 143 7.39 2.03 -8.66
C SER A 143 6.16 1.36 -9.26
N ARG A 144 5.56 0.41 -8.55
CA ARG A 144 4.43 -0.39 -9.06
C ARG A 144 3.43 -0.76 -7.97
N PHE A 145 2.14 -0.70 -8.30
CA PHE A 145 1.09 -1.20 -7.41
C PHE A 145 0.03 -1.99 -8.17
N VAL A 146 -0.80 -2.70 -7.41
CA VAL A 146 -2.05 -3.29 -7.85
C VAL A 146 -3.15 -2.98 -6.83
N PHE A 147 -4.32 -2.57 -7.30
CA PHE A 147 -5.58 -2.54 -6.53
C PHE A 147 -6.55 -3.54 -7.12
N ILE A 148 -7.29 -4.20 -6.25
CA ILE A 148 -8.37 -5.13 -6.57
C ILE A 148 -9.55 -4.73 -5.70
N GLY A 149 -10.72 -4.62 -6.31
CA GLY A 149 -11.90 -4.13 -5.64
C GLY A 149 -13.08 -4.05 -6.58
N LYS A 150 -14.16 -3.43 -6.13
CA LYS A 150 -15.42 -3.36 -6.84
C LYS A 150 -15.72 -1.92 -7.26
N ASP A 151 -16.27 -1.72 -8.47
CA ASP A 151 -16.69 -0.39 -8.95
C ASP A 151 -15.56 0.67 -8.83
N LEU A 152 -14.31 0.24 -9.08
CA LEU A 152 -13.14 1.08 -8.87
C LEU A 152 -13.06 2.21 -9.90
N ASP A 153 -12.81 3.43 -9.43
CA ASP A 153 -12.44 4.54 -10.31
C ASP A 153 -10.96 4.39 -10.74
N ILE A 154 -10.76 3.67 -11.85
CA ILE A 154 -9.43 3.38 -12.40
C ILE A 154 -8.66 4.65 -12.75
N GLU A 155 -9.34 5.68 -13.25
CA GLU A 155 -8.68 6.92 -13.67
C GLU A 155 -8.28 7.75 -12.46
N PHE A 156 -9.11 7.84 -11.42
CA PHE A 156 -8.72 8.42 -10.14
C PHE A 156 -7.51 7.71 -9.54
N LEU A 157 -7.51 6.37 -9.53
CA LEU A 157 -6.40 5.58 -8.98
C LEU A 157 -5.09 5.84 -9.73
N LYS A 158 -5.14 5.87 -11.06
CA LYS A 158 -3.97 6.17 -11.90
C LYS A 158 -3.50 7.60 -11.75
N ALA A 159 -4.42 8.57 -11.74
CA ALA A 159 -4.10 9.99 -11.63
C ALA A 159 -3.50 10.32 -10.26
N GLY A 160 -4.10 9.83 -9.18
CA GLY A 160 -3.61 10.02 -7.82
C GLY A 160 -2.19 9.48 -7.63
N PHE A 161 -1.91 8.28 -8.15
CA PHE A 161 -0.56 7.76 -8.12
C PHE A 161 0.44 8.57 -8.95
N ARG A 162 0.07 8.95 -10.18
CA ARG A 162 0.93 9.77 -11.04
C ARG A 162 1.25 11.12 -10.41
N ALA A 163 0.33 11.70 -9.64
CA ALA A 163 0.57 12.93 -8.90
C ALA A 163 1.63 12.78 -7.79
N CYS A 164 1.86 11.56 -7.30
CA CYS A 164 2.89 11.26 -6.29
C CYS A 164 4.29 11.09 -6.91
N VAL A 165 4.37 10.96 -8.24
CA VAL A 165 5.63 10.81 -8.96
C VAL A 165 6.39 12.13 -8.93
N VAL A 166 7.68 12.05 -8.60
CA VAL A 166 8.58 13.20 -8.64
C VAL A 166 8.89 13.51 -10.10
N THR A 167 8.12 14.44 -10.68
CA THR A 167 8.29 14.87 -12.07
C THR A 167 9.32 15.99 -12.16
N GLY A 168 10.52 15.64 -12.63
CA GLY A 168 11.65 16.55 -12.67
C GLY A 168 12.37 16.62 -11.33
N ASN A 169 13.70 16.65 -11.37
CA ASN A 169 14.53 16.65 -10.16
C ASN A 169 14.57 18.00 -9.43
N LYS A 170 13.83 19.02 -9.90
CA LYS A 170 14.02 20.40 -9.43
C LYS A 170 12.96 20.81 -8.42
N LEU A 171 13.36 20.77 -7.17
CA LEU A 171 12.66 21.42 -6.06
C LEU A 171 12.78 22.95 -6.19
N ARG A 172 11.79 23.69 -5.66
CA ARG A 172 11.71 25.16 -5.77
C ARG A 172 12.89 25.90 -5.12
N PHE A 173 13.47 25.37 -4.05
CA PHE A 173 14.51 26.03 -3.27
C PHE A 173 15.84 25.26 -3.28
N GLU A 174 16.91 25.91 -3.70
CA GLU A 174 18.26 25.32 -3.69
C GLU A 174 18.83 25.23 -2.26
N VAL A 175 19.79 24.33 -2.04
CA VAL A 175 20.52 24.24 -0.76
C VAL A 175 21.20 25.58 -0.44
N GLY A 176 21.07 26.04 0.81
CA GLY A 176 21.52 27.35 1.26
C GLY A 176 20.48 28.47 1.14
N THR A 177 19.34 28.22 0.48
CA THR A 177 18.26 29.21 0.36
C THR A 177 17.58 29.46 1.71
N LYS A 178 17.32 30.73 2.02
CA LYS A 178 16.50 31.14 3.18
C LYS A 178 15.02 30.99 2.85
N VAL A 179 14.28 30.33 3.73
CA VAL A 179 12.86 30.02 3.59
C VAL A 179 12.15 30.20 4.92
N GLU A 180 10.82 30.13 4.92
CA GLU A 180 10.05 29.91 6.14
C GLU A 180 9.53 28.46 6.15
N ALA A 181 9.78 27.74 7.23
CA ALA A 181 9.30 26.38 7.46
C ALA A 181 8.09 26.39 8.40
N ASN A 182 7.13 25.52 8.13
CA ASN A 182 5.96 25.34 8.98
C ASN A 182 6.19 24.20 9.98
N THR A 183 6.37 24.56 11.26
CA THR A 183 6.51 23.62 12.38
C THR A 183 5.28 23.63 13.31
N GLY A 184 4.14 24.12 12.81
CA GLY A 184 2.98 24.57 13.59
C GLY A 184 2.96 26.09 13.78
N LYS A 185 4.10 26.74 13.57
CA LYS A 185 4.27 28.18 13.34
C LYS A 185 5.25 28.37 12.18
N TRP A 186 5.23 29.54 11.56
CA TRP A 186 6.21 29.90 10.53
C TRP A 186 7.49 30.40 11.18
N ILE A 187 8.60 29.70 10.89
CA ILE A 187 9.93 30.02 11.42
C ILE A 187 10.88 30.15 10.24
N GLU A 188 11.71 31.19 10.23
CA GLU A 188 12.77 31.34 9.22
C GLU A 188 13.80 30.21 9.37
N GLY A 189 14.32 29.74 8.25
CA GLY A 189 15.33 28.70 8.22
C GLY A 189 16.08 28.65 6.90
N THR A 190 17.04 27.75 6.83
CA THR A 190 17.91 27.55 5.66
C THR A 190 17.78 26.13 5.16
N ILE A 191 17.60 25.95 3.85
CA ILE A 191 17.61 24.62 3.23
C ILE A 191 19.01 24.01 3.40
N MET A 192 19.08 22.87 4.10
CA MET A 192 20.33 22.14 4.33
C MET A 192 20.54 21.04 3.30
N LYS A 193 19.46 20.31 2.97
CA LYS A 193 19.48 19.22 1.99
C LYS A 193 18.16 19.14 1.25
N GLN A 194 18.22 18.49 0.10
CA GLN A 194 17.07 18.10 -0.71
C GLN A 194 16.97 16.57 -0.72
N TRP A 195 15.74 16.03 -0.72
CA TRP A 195 15.49 14.58 -0.76
C TRP A 195 16.22 13.80 0.35
N ASP A 196 16.11 14.30 1.58
CA ASP A 196 16.70 13.68 2.78
C ASP A 196 15.63 12.85 3.48
N ASP A 197 15.91 11.55 3.68
CA ASP A 197 15.02 10.58 4.32
C ASP A 197 13.58 10.56 3.75
N GLY A 198 13.46 10.64 2.42
CA GLY A 198 12.15 10.65 1.74
C GLY A 198 11.44 12.01 1.71
N ASN A 199 11.98 13.02 2.38
CA ASN A 199 11.38 14.37 2.48
C ASN A 199 11.97 15.32 1.44
N ALA A 200 11.15 16.23 0.91
CA ALA A 200 11.61 17.20 -0.08
C ALA A 200 12.79 18.05 0.45
N TYR A 201 12.71 18.54 1.68
CA TYR A 201 13.78 19.36 2.28
C TYR A 201 14.07 19.00 3.73
N LEU A 202 15.35 19.12 4.11
CA LEU A 202 15.79 19.30 5.49
C LEU A 202 16.13 20.77 5.70
N ILE A 203 15.54 21.40 6.70
CA ILE A 203 15.63 22.84 6.95
C ILE A 203 16.18 23.05 8.36
N LYS A 204 17.26 23.84 8.47
CA LYS A 204 17.78 24.29 9.77
C LYS A 204 17.08 25.58 10.18
N LEU A 205 16.52 25.60 11.39
CA LEU A 205 15.75 26.72 11.90
C LEU A 205 16.67 27.84 12.44
N ASP A 206 16.31 29.10 12.16
CA ASP A 206 17.02 30.31 12.58
C ASP A 206 16.41 30.94 13.85
N ASP A 207 15.80 30.13 14.73
CA ASP A 207 15.19 30.58 16.00
C ASP A 207 16.16 30.54 17.20
N GLY A 208 17.44 30.25 16.94
CA GLY A 208 18.46 30.10 17.98
C GLY A 208 18.47 28.73 18.67
N SER A 209 17.51 27.85 18.39
CA SER A 209 17.47 26.49 18.95
C SER A 209 18.51 25.56 18.30
N GLY A 210 18.89 25.85 17.05
CA GLY A 210 19.74 24.97 16.24
C GLY A 210 19.06 23.69 15.77
N LEU A 211 17.74 23.57 15.94
CA LEU A 211 16.96 22.42 15.50
C LEU A 211 16.81 22.38 13.98
N GLU A 212 16.56 21.17 13.48
CA GLU A 212 16.26 20.90 12.08
C GLU A 212 14.84 20.35 11.97
N CYS A 213 14.16 20.65 10.87
CA CYS A 213 12.86 20.10 10.55
C CYS A 213 12.81 19.63 9.10
N TRP A 214 12.02 18.59 8.83
CA TRP A 214 11.73 18.16 7.47
C TRP A 214 10.49 18.86 6.92
N ALA A 215 10.60 19.30 5.68
CA ALA A 215 9.44 19.63 4.85
C ALA A 215 9.18 18.44 3.91
N PRO A 216 8.11 17.64 4.14
CA PRO A 216 7.91 16.39 3.42
C PRO A 216 7.58 16.60 1.95
N ILE A 217 6.83 17.66 1.63
CA ILE A 217 6.37 17.97 0.27
C ILE A 217 6.71 19.43 -0.05
N ASP A 218 7.18 19.69 -1.27
CA ASP A 218 7.49 21.03 -1.76
C ASP A 218 6.22 21.84 -2.09
N THR A 219 5.52 22.27 -1.06
CA THR A 219 4.37 23.17 -1.18
C THR A 219 4.45 24.28 -0.15
N ASN A 220 3.75 25.39 -0.41
CA ASN A 220 3.61 26.50 0.55
C ASN A 220 2.92 26.11 1.86
N HIS A 221 2.41 24.88 1.99
CA HIS A 221 1.90 24.37 3.26
C HIS A 221 3.05 24.03 4.22
N TYR A 222 4.16 23.50 3.71
CA TYR A 222 5.32 23.07 4.50
C TYR A 222 6.48 24.07 4.45
N VAL A 223 6.71 24.67 3.28
CA VAL A 223 7.84 25.57 3.04
C VAL A 223 7.48 26.65 2.03
N ARG A 224 7.79 27.90 2.36
CA ARG A 224 7.49 29.06 1.51
C ARG A 224 8.70 30.00 1.40
N PRO A 225 8.75 30.88 0.38
CA PRO A 225 9.78 31.89 0.28
C PRO A 225 9.76 32.78 1.52
N ARG A 226 10.94 33.22 1.96
CA ARG A 226 11.04 34.21 3.04
C ARG A 226 10.28 35.47 2.66
N THR A 227 9.34 35.89 3.50
CA THR A 227 8.68 37.18 3.36
C THR A 227 9.70 38.29 3.66
N ILE A 228 10.14 39.04 2.65
CA ILE A 228 10.99 40.23 2.85
C ILE A 228 10.06 41.34 3.31
N ALA A 229 10.13 41.71 4.59
CA ALA A 229 9.50 42.92 5.13
C ALA A 229 10.30 44.17 4.78
#